data_AF-A0A804R6P4-F1
#
_entry.id   AF-A0A804R6P4-F1
#
_cell.length_a   1.000
_cell.length_b   1.000
_cell.length_c   1.000
_cell.angle_alpha   90.00
_cell.angle_beta   90.00
_cell.angle_gamma   90.00
#
_symmetry.space_group_name_H-M   'P 1'
#
loop_
_entity.id
_entity.type
_entity.pdbx_description
1 polymer ?
#
loop_
_entity_poly.entity_id
_entity_poly.type
_entity_poly.pdbx_seq_one_letter_code
_entity_poly.pdbx_strand_id
1 'polypeptide(L)'
;MKRKKGPIVDLKDFLQRAANKKKTQEQTQGNTDPMSTTKESQMQLVVYEGRPKYASGSGATSVPLEPESEIGDFAISDSESKSSDEGNDESTYNIEHDPGLRSPISGYHINDHDSVRRAYIALGPCRPKMKKDDFPQHNCGGMRRFQPKWFGEFNWLEYSVHKDAAYCFVCYLFKDSDHGGDGFISGGFRNWNMKDRFRKHAGAINSAHCEAEEKYNLFIKPKTSIRESVASNTVEFKAQYLARLTWSLKCIRFLLHQGLAFRGHDEGKDSHNKGNF
;
A
#
# COMPACT_ATOMS: atom_id res chain seq x y z
N MET A 1 4.68 2.90 -45.17
CA MET A 1 3.44 2.41 -44.51
C MET A 1 2.70 3.60 -43.91
N LYS A 2 1.49 3.93 -44.37
CA LYS A 2 0.71 5.08 -43.86
C LYS A 2 -0.01 4.68 -42.57
N ARG A 3 0.33 5.32 -41.44
CA ARG A 3 -0.32 5.11 -40.13
C ARG A 3 -1.80 5.56 -40.22
N LYS A 4 -2.75 4.63 -40.05
CA LYS A 4 -4.18 4.92 -39.87
C LYS A 4 -4.34 5.68 -38.54
N LYS A 5 -4.69 6.96 -38.59
CA LYS A 5 -5.13 7.71 -37.40
C LYS A 5 -6.46 7.10 -36.93
N GLY A 6 -6.44 6.46 -35.75
CA GLY A 6 -7.65 5.98 -35.09
C GLY A 6 -8.56 7.14 -34.68
N PRO A 7 -9.84 6.87 -34.40
CA PRO A 7 -10.81 7.89 -34.04
C PRO A 7 -10.35 8.62 -32.76
N ILE A 8 -10.33 9.96 -32.84
CA ILE A 8 -10.03 10.85 -31.72
C ILE A 8 -11.21 10.74 -30.75
N VAL A 9 -10.96 10.18 -29.57
CA VAL A 9 -11.93 10.12 -28.49
C VAL A 9 -11.91 11.49 -27.79
N ASP A 10 -13.01 12.24 -27.89
CA ASP A 10 -13.18 13.48 -27.13
C ASP A 10 -13.41 13.13 -25.65
N LEU A 11 -12.38 13.39 -24.84
CA LEU A 11 -12.36 13.14 -23.40
C LEU A 11 -13.53 13.83 -22.68
N LYS A 12 -13.98 14.99 -23.17
CA LYS A 12 -15.06 15.75 -22.56
C LYS A 12 -16.38 15.00 -22.68
N ASP A 13 -16.65 14.41 -23.84
CA ASP A 13 -17.88 13.64 -24.09
C ASP A 13 -17.88 12.32 -23.30
N PHE A 14 -16.73 11.68 -23.12
CA PHE A 14 -16.59 10.48 -22.30
C PHE A 14 -16.91 10.74 -20.82
N LEU A 15 -16.36 11.82 -20.24
CA LEU A 15 -16.61 12.19 -18.85
C LEU A 15 -18.06 12.61 -18.63
N GLN A 16 -18.68 13.31 -19.59
CA GLN A 16 -20.10 13.68 -19.53
C GLN A 16 -21.00 12.44 -19.50
N ARG A 17 -20.71 11.43 -20.33
CA ARG A 17 -21.45 10.15 -20.35
C ARG A 17 -21.28 9.36 -19.05
N ALA A 18 -20.07 9.36 -18.49
CA ALA A 18 -19.81 8.71 -17.21
C ALA A 18 -20.56 9.39 -16.05
N ALA A 19 -20.61 10.73 -16.04
CA ALA A 19 -21.36 11.50 -15.06
C ALA A 19 -22.88 11.25 -15.17
N ASN A 20 -23.41 11.16 -16.39
CA ASN A 20 -24.83 10.88 -16.60
C ASN A 20 -25.22 9.46 -16.16
N LYS A 21 -24.33 8.47 -16.33
CA LYS A 21 -24.56 7.11 -15.81
C LYS A 21 -24.63 7.05 -14.28
N LYS A 22 -23.84 7.86 -13.57
CA LYS A 22 -23.91 7.93 -12.11
C LYS A 22 -25.24 8.51 -11.62
N LYS A 23 -25.76 9.56 -12.28
CA LYS A 23 -27.04 10.16 -11.88
C LYS A 23 -28.24 9.23 -12.09
N THR A 24 -28.20 8.32 -13.05
CA THR A 24 -29.30 7.35 -13.26
C THR A 24 -29.27 6.20 -12.25
N GLN A 25 -28.09 5.83 -11.71
CA GLN A 25 -28.00 4.76 -10.72
C GLN A 25 -28.48 5.18 -9.32
N GLU A 26 -28.48 6.47 -8.99
CA GLU A 26 -28.92 6.96 -7.69
C GLU A 26 -30.45 6.99 -7.52
N GLN A 27 -31.25 6.82 -8.58
CA GLN A 27 -32.71 6.82 -8.49
C GLN A 27 -33.36 5.44 -8.33
N THR A 28 -32.58 4.35 -8.22
CA THR A 28 -33.16 2.99 -8.17
C THR A 28 -32.49 2.08 -7.14
N GLN A 29 -32.34 2.54 -5.90
CA GLN A 29 -32.01 1.63 -4.80
C GLN A 29 -32.68 2.08 -3.50
N GLY A 30 -33.88 1.53 -3.29
CA GLY A 30 -34.60 1.58 -2.03
C GLY A 30 -34.08 0.54 -1.04
N ASN A 31 -34.01 0.97 0.22
CA ASN A 31 -34.03 0.24 1.48
C ASN A 31 -33.88 -1.29 1.42
N THR A 32 -32.71 -1.77 1.84
CA THR A 32 -32.57 -3.02 2.62
C THR A 32 -31.46 -2.84 3.65
N ASP A 33 -31.80 -3.12 4.91
CA ASP A 33 -30.97 -2.86 6.09
C ASP A 33 -29.59 -3.58 6.07
N PRO A 34 -28.54 -2.94 6.61
CA PRO A 34 -27.18 -3.46 6.56
C PRO A 34 -26.85 -4.37 7.74
N MET A 35 -26.55 -5.64 7.46
CA MET A 35 -25.71 -6.48 8.31
C MET A 35 -24.37 -6.69 7.61
N SER A 36 -23.36 -5.87 7.93
CA SER A 36 -21.98 -6.17 7.58
C SER A 36 -21.05 -5.78 8.72
N THR A 37 -20.57 -6.82 9.39
CA THR A 37 -19.67 -6.77 10.54
C THR A 37 -18.26 -6.43 10.06
N THR A 38 -17.98 -5.14 9.89
CA THR A 38 -16.62 -4.66 9.61
C THR A 38 -15.81 -4.69 10.90
N LYS A 39 -14.84 -5.62 10.99
CA LYS A 39 -13.86 -5.65 12.05
C LYS A 39 -12.88 -4.49 11.86
N GLU A 40 -13.22 -3.32 12.41
CA GLU A 40 -12.25 -2.25 12.59
C GLU A 40 -11.20 -2.70 13.61
N SER A 41 -9.93 -2.68 13.19
CA SER A 41 -8.80 -2.95 14.07
C SER A 41 -8.70 -1.79 15.08
N GLN A 42 -9.23 -2.02 16.27
CA GLN A 42 -9.15 -1.08 17.38
C GLN A 42 -7.71 -1.08 17.94
N MET A 43 -6.87 -0.17 17.46
CA MET A 43 -5.66 0.19 18.20
C MET A 43 -6.08 0.89 19.50
N GLN A 44 -6.09 0.15 20.61
CA GLN A 44 -6.33 0.71 21.94
C GLN A 44 -5.12 1.54 22.39
N LEU A 45 -5.30 2.86 22.37
CA LEU A 45 -4.39 3.84 22.93
C LEU A 45 -4.62 3.93 24.45
N VAL A 46 -3.62 3.55 25.25
CA VAL A 46 -3.68 3.66 26.72
C VAL A 46 -3.33 5.10 27.11
N VAL A 47 -4.34 5.87 27.51
CA VAL A 47 -4.15 7.19 28.14
C VAL A 47 -3.83 6.94 29.62
N TYR A 48 -2.64 7.32 30.06
CA TYR A 48 -2.24 7.19 31.46
C TYR A 48 -2.70 8.43 32.24
N GLU A 49 -3.76 8.30 33.04
CA GLU A 49 -4.14 9.30 34.03
C GLU A 49 -3.25 9.14 35.28
N GLY A 50 -2.22 9.99 35.38
CA GLY A 50 -1.40 10.08 36.57
C GLY A 50 -2.22 10.57 37.77
N ARG A 51 -2.47 9.68 38.74
CA ARG A 51 -3.07 10.06 40.03
C ARG A 51 -1.97 10.53 40.99
N PRO A 52 -2.00 11.77 41.49
CA PRO A 52 -1.00 12.26 42.44
C PRO A 52 -1.23 11.61 43.80
N LYS A 53 -0.28 10.78 44.25
CA LYS A 53 -0.22 10.32 45.64
C LYS A 53 0.82 11.15 46.38
N TYR A 54 0.31 12.12 47.12
CA TYR A 54 1.06 12.85 48.13
C TYR A 54 1.41 11.88 49.26
N ALA A 55 2.67 11.45 49.33
CA ALA A 55 3.24 10.81 50.51
C ALA A 55 4.50 11.59 50.88
N SER A 56 4.34 12.36 51.94
CA SER A 56 5.29 13.19 52.66
C SER A 56 6.71 12.61 52.73
N GLY A 57 7.63 13.18 51.95
CA GLY A 57 9.06 13.00 52.09
C GLY A 57 9.74 14.37 52.10
N SER A 58 10.11 14.83 53.29
CA SER A 58 10.74 16.12 53.54
C SER A 58 12.14 16.21 52.89
N GLY A 59 12.24 16.97 51.81
CA GLY A 59 13.51 17.36 51.19
C GLY A 59 13.38 18.79 50.67
N ALA A 60 13.53 19.76 51.58
CA ALA A 60 13.48 21.17 51.25
C ALA A 60 14.72 21.55 50.43
N THR A 61 14.57 21.70 49.12
CA THR A 61 15.50 22.49 48.31
C THR A 61 14.68 23.55 47.59
N SER A 62 14.58 24.71 48.24
CA SER A 62 13.96 25.91 47.71
C SER A 62 14.87 26.49 46.63
N VAL A 63 14.55 26.26 45.35
CA VAL A 63 15.10 27.06 44.25
C VAL A 63 14.00 28.00 43.76
N PRO A 64 14.27 29.32 43.60
CA PRO A 64 13.28 30.33 43.25
C PRO A 64 12.51 30.03 41.97
N LEU A 65 11.19 30.22 42.04
CA LEU A 65 10.26 30.24 40.91
C LEU A 65 10.56 31.46 40.05
N GLU A 66 11.23 31.28 38.90
CA GLU A 66 11.30 32.33 37.88
C GLU A 66 9.92 32.51 37.21
N PRO A 67 9.56 33.75 36.83
CA PRO A 67 8.21 34.11 36.44
C PRO A 67 7.80 33.46 35.13
N GLU A 68 6.54 33.03 35.10
CA GLU A 68 5.82 32.51 33.96
C GLU A 68 5.88 33.53 32.81
N SER A 69 6.79 33.32 31.86
CA SER A 69 6.80 34.14 30.65
C SER A 69 5.53 33.80 29.85
N GLU A 70 4.59 34.74 29.78
CA GLU A 70 3.43 34.70 28.88
C GLU A 70 3.92 34.69 27.42
N ILE A 71 4.25 33.51 26.90
CA ILE A 71 4.55 33.36 25.47
C ILE A 71 3.19 33.22 24.79
N GLY A 72 2.76 34.34 24.25
CA GLY A 72 1.45 34.57 23.66
C GLY A 72 1.02 33.52 22.64
N ASP A 73 -0.30 33.42 22.52
CA ASP A 73 -1.05 32.58 21.60
C ASP A 73 -0.37 32.56 20.23
N PHE A 74 0.34 31.46 19.95
CA PHE A 74 0.88 31.22 18.62
C PHE A 74 -0.28 30.78 17.74
N ALA A 75 -1.07 31.77 17.29
CA ALA A 75 -2.06 31.61 16.26
C ALA A 75 -1.32 31.27 14.96
N ILE A 76 -1.06 29.99 14.73
CA ILE A 76 -0.55 29.51 13.45
C ILE A 76 -1.68 29.70 12.46
N SER A 77 -1.56 30.70 11.61
CA SER A 77 -2.42 30.85 10.44
C SER A 77 -2.38 29.54 9.67
N ASP A 78 -3.55 28.96 9.40
CA ASP A 78 -3.78 27.91 8.42
C ASP A 78 -3.30 28.40 7.05
N SER A 79 -1.99 28.39 6.86
CA SER A 79 -1.36 28.61 5.58
C SER A 79 -1.52 27.27 4.89
N GLU A 80 -2.65 27.16 4.18
CA GLU A 80 -2.88 26.13 3.18
C GLU A 80 -1.73 26.22 2.18
N SER A 81 -0.63 25.53 2.50
CA SER A 81 0.45 25.30 1.58
C SER A 81 -0.14 24.45 0.47
N LYS A 82 -0.49 25.16 -0.61
CA LYS A 82 -0.96 24.62 -1.87
C LYS A 82 0.22 23.84 -2.46
N SER A 83 0.47 22.65 -1.94
CA SER A 83 1.52 21.77 -2.49
C SER A 83 1.14 21.50 -3.92
N SER A 84 2.03 21.89 -4.83
CA SER A 84 1.94 21.65 -6.25
C SER A 84 1.44 20.23 -6.51
N ASP A 85 0.25 20.17 -7.11
CA ASP A 85 -0.28 19.03 -7.82
C ASP A 85 0.66 18.75 -9.00
N GLU A 86 1.87 18.26 -8.69
CA GLU A 86 2.73 17.62 -9.67
C GLU A 86 1.99 16.33 -10.00
N GLY A 87 1.09 16.46 -10.98
CA GLY A 87 0.41 15.34 -11.61
C GLY A 87 1.44 14.27 -11.82
N ASN A 88 1.23 13.15 -11.12
CA ASN A 88 1.97 11.92 -11.25
C ASN A 88 2.22 11.68 -12.74
N ASP A 89 3.43 11.97 -13.21
CA ASP A 89 3.82 11.85 -14.62
C ASP A 89 3.75 10.36 -14.95
N GLU A 90 2.56 9.94 -15.38
CA GLU A 90 2.06 8.56 -15.38
C GLU A 90 2.77 7.67 -16.42
N SER A 91 3.94 8.09 -16.93
CA SER A 91 4.57 7.39 -18.04
C SER A 91 6.11 7.46 -18.15
N THR A 92 6.84 7.99 -17.16
CA THR A 92 8.30 8.23 -17.35
C THR A 92 9.15 6.96 -17.51
N TYR A 93 8.67 5.80 -17.05
CA TYR A 93 9.42 4.55 -17.22
C TYR A 93 8.99 3.85 -18.51
N ASN A 94 9.95 3.70 -19.44
CA ASN A 94 9.83 2.76 -20.56
C ASN A 94 9.97 1.33 -20.01
N ILE A 95 8.89 0.83 -19.40
CA ILE A 95 8.85 -0.46 -18.72
C ILE A 95 8.53 -1.55 -19.75
N GLU A 96 9.36 -2.59 -19.76
CA GLU A 96 9.14 -3.78 -20.57
C GLU A 96 7.90 -4.54 -20.11
N HIS A 97 6.93 -4.77 -21.01
CA HIS A 97 5.68 -5.44 -20.65
C HIS A 97 5.75 -6.96 -20.78
N ASP A 98 6.65 -7.53 -21.60
CA ASP A 98 6.77 -8.98 -21.72
C ASP A 98 7.38 -9.58 -20.43
N PRO A 99 6.68 -10.46 -19.69
CA PRO A 99 7.13 -10.97 -18.39
C PRO A 99 8.43 -11.77 -18.46
N GLY A 100 8.76 -12.32 -19.63
CA GLY A 100 10.02 -13.01 -19.85
C GLY A 100 11.21 -12.07 -20.00
N LEU A 101 10.98 -10.78 -20.28
CA LEU A 101 12.01 -9.77 -20.49
C LEU A 101 12.11 -8.77 -19.32
N ARG A 102 11.12 -8.73 -18.43
CA ARG A 102 11.09 -7.86 -17.25
C ARG A 102 12.28 -8.09 -16.31
N SER A 103 12.86 -7.00 -15.84
CA SER A 103 13.74 -7.03 -14.67
C SER A 103 12.93 -7.35 -13.40
N PRO A 104 13.49 -8.10 -12.44
CA PRO A 104 12.83 -8.32 -11.15
C PRO A 104 12.60 -7.00 -10.41
N ILE A 105 11.56 -6.91 -9.59
CA ILE A 105 11.24 -5.69 -8.83
C ILE A 105 12.40 -5.28 -7.91
N SER A 106 13.13 -6.26 -7.35
CA SER A 106 14.33 -6.01 -6.54
C SER A 106 15.50 -5.35 -7.29
N GLY A 107 15.48 -5.36 -8.63
CA GLY A 107 16.48 -4.68 -9.46
C GLY A 107 16.28 -3.16 -9.56
N TYR A 108 15.13 -2.64 -9.16
CA TYR A 108 14.84 -1.20 -9.12
C TYR A 108 15.23 -0.62 -7.75
N HIS A 109 15.41 0.71 -7.70
CA HIS A 109 15.68 1.41 -6.44
C HIS A 109 14.50 1.26 -5.47
N ILE A 110 14.76 1.11 -4.17
CA ILE A 110 13.75 0.80 -3.14
C ILE A 110 12.60 1.82 -3.16
N ASN A 111 12.92 3.11 -3.35
CA ASN A 111 11.91 4.18 -3.38
C ASN A 111 11.03 4.14 -4.65
N ASP A 112 11.45 3.43 -5.70
CA ASP A 112 10.75 3.36 -6.97
C ASP A 112 9.89 2.09 -7.09
N HIS A 113 10.04 1.12 -6.18
CA HIS A 113 9.33 -0.17 -6.24
C HIS A 113 7.82 0.01 -6.37
N ASP A 114 7.24 0.92 -5.57
CA ASP A 114 5.79 1.16 -5.59
C ASP A 114 5.35 1.86 -6.88
N SER A 115 6.16 2.76 -7.41
CA SER A 115 5.89 3.41 -8.70
C SER A 115 5.90 2.39 -9.84
N VAL A 116 6.92 1.52 -9.87
CA VAL A 116 7.05 0.44 -10.86
C VAL A 116 5.90 -0.56 -10.73
N ARG A 117 5.52 -0.98 -9.52
CA ARG A 117 4.36 -1.85 -9.28
C ARG A 117 3.09 -1.21 -9.84
N ARG A 118 2.84 0.08 -9.53
CA ARG A 118 1.67 0.81 -10.06
C ARG A 118 1.65 0.87 -11.58
N ALA A 119 2.80 1.12 -12.21
CA ALA A 119 2.91 1.16 -13.66
C ALA A 119 2.60 -0.20 -14.30
N TYR A 120 3.12 -1.31 -13.75
CA TYR A 120 2.75 -2.65 -14.22
C TYR A 120 1.26 -2.95 -14.00
N ILE A 121 0.70 -2.58 -12.85
CA ILE A 121 -0.73 -2.75 -12.55
C ILE A 121 -1.60 -1.99 -13.54
N ALA A 122 -1.19 -0.77 -13.92
CA ALA A 122 -1.89 0.03 -14.94
C ALA A 122 -1.85 -0.62 -16.33
N LEU A 123 -0.72 -1.24 -16.72
CA LEU A 123 -0.61 -2.03 -17.95
C LEU A 123 -1.43 -3.35 -17.88
N GLY A 124 -1.58 -3.88 -16.68
CA GLY A 124 -2.22 -5.17 -16.40
C GLY A 124 -1.41 -6.37 -16.89
N PRO A 125 -1.92 -7.59 -16.67
CA PRO A 125 -1.21 -8.80 -17.04
C PRO A 125 -0.99 -8.91 -18.57
N CYS A 126 0.22 -9.28 -18.99
CA CYS A 126 0.57 -9.49 -20.39
C CYS A 126 -0.16 -10.71 -20.97
N ARG A 127 -1.17 -10.44 -21.81
CA ARG A 127 -2.06 -11.44 -22.41
C ARG A 127 -2.15 -11.22 -23.93
N PRO A 128 -1.22 -11.78 -24.72
CA PRO A 128 -1.22 -11.59 -26.17
C PRO A 128 -2.50 -12.10 -26.83
N LYS A 129 -3.11 -11.26 -27.69
CA LYS A 129 -4.32 -11.61 -28.47
C LYS A 129 -3.94 -12.40 -29.74
N MET A 130 -3.18 -13.47 -29.56
CA MET A 130 -2.77 -14.37 -30.64
C MET A 130 -3.82 -15.48 -30.83
N LYS A 131 -3.96 -16.01 -32.06
CA LYS A 131 -4.80 -17.18 -32.25
C LYS A 131 -4.12 -18.39 -31.64
N LYS A 132 -4.90 -19.41 -31.26
CA LYS A 132 -4.38 -20.66 -30.72
C LYS A 132 -3.25 -21.25 -31.58
N ASP A 133 -3.40 -21.17 -32.90
CA ASP A 133 -2.46 -21.77 -33.85
C ASP A 133 -1.15 -20.99 -34.01
N ASP A 134 -1.10 -19.74 -33.52
CA ASP A 134 0.09 -18.88 -33.55
C ASP A 134 1.01 -19.13 -32.32
N PHE A 135 0.51 -19.76 -31.26
CA PHE A 135 1.33 -20.11 -30.10
C PHE A 135 2.29 -21.25 -30.46
N PRO A 136 3.61 -21.12 -30.19
CA PRO A 136 4.59 -22.16 -30.46
C PRO A 136 4.21 -23.49 -29.82
N GLN A 137 4.58 -24.57 -30.52
CA GLN A 137 4.51 -25.93 -29.96
C GLN A 137 5.90 -26.39 -29.55
N HIS A 138 5.96 -27.06 -28.41
CA HIS A 138 7.16 -27.78 -28.03
C HIS A 138 6.77 -29.10 -27.35
N ASN A 139 7.76 -29.98 -27.18
CA ASN A 139 7.54 -31.29 -26.56
C ASN A 139 7.54 -31.16 -25.03
N CYS A 140 6.39 -31.36 -24.40
CA CYS A 140 6.22 -31.42 -22.95
C CYS A 140 5.23 -32.53 -22.59
N GLY A 141 5.63 -33.80 -22.74
CA GLY A 141 4.70 -34.94 -22.67
C GLY A 141 3.80 -35.01 -23.91
N GLY A 142 4.41 -34.82 -25.08
CA GLY A 142 3.74 -34.66 -26.38
C GLY A 142 3.88 -33.24 -26.92
N MET A 143 3.66 -33.08 -28.23
CA MET A 143 3.64 -31.76 -28.87
C MET A 143 2.43 -30.97 -28.39
N ARG A 144 2.68 -29.94 -27.58
CA ARG A 144 1.65 -29.09 -26.98
C ARG A 144 2.03 -27.63 -27.12
N ARG A 145 1.03 -26.76 -26.99
CA ARG A 145 1.15 -25.31 -27.00
C ARG A 145 0.35 -24.72 -25.85
N PHE A 146 0.69 -23.48 -25.49
CA PHE A 146 -0.11 -22.68 -24.58
C PHE A 146 -1.55 -22.54 -25.11
N GLN A 147 -2.55 -22.58 -24.22
CA GLN A 147 -3.94 -22.39 -24.60
C GLN A 147 -4.45 -21.02 -24.12
N PRO A 148 -4.85 -20.12 -25.04
CA PRO A 148 -5.39 -18.80 -24.67
C PRO A 148 -6.61 -18.85 -23.76
N LYS A 149 -7.38 -19.95 -23.77
CA LYS A 149 -8.51 -20.17 -22.87
C LYS A 149 -8.11 -20.09 -21.40
N TRP A 150 -6.86 -20.44 -21.06
CA TRP A 150 -6.36 -20.38 -19.69
C TRP A 150 -6.33 -18.96 -19.13
N PHE A 151 -6.24 -17.93 -19.98
CA PHE A 151 -6.39 -16.56 -19.54
C PHE A 151 -7.75 -16.28 -18.89
N GLY A 152 -8.83 -16.90 -19.39
CA GLY A 152 -10.16 -16.73 -18.80
C GLY A 152 -10.34 -17.50 -17.48
N GLU A 153 -9.56 -18.54 -17.25
CA GLU A 153 -9.63 -19.37 -16.04
C GLU A 153 -8.69 -18.88 -14.92
N PHE A 154 -7.57 -18.25 -15.28
CA PHE A 154 -6.55 -17.77 -14.35
C PHE A 154 -6.28 -16.28 -14.59
N ASN A 155 -6.83 -15.42 -13.73
CA ASN A 155 -6.72 -13.95 -13.78
C ASN A 155 -5.29 -13.42 -13.51
N TRP A 156 -4.44 -14.19 -12.82
CA TRP A 156 -3.04 -13.86 -12.57
C TRP A 156 -2.09 -14.29 -13.69
N LEU A 157 -2.54 -15.12 -14.62
CA LEU A 157 -1.71 -15.76 -15.65
C LEU A 157 -1.25 -14.76 -16.72
N GLU A 158 0.05 -14.70 -16.93
CA GLU A 158 0.70 -13.98 -18.03
C GLU A 158 1.41 -14.95 -18.97
N TYR A 159 1.69 -14.49 -20.19
CA TYR A 159 2.48 -15.24 -21.15
C TYR A 159 3.55 -14.35 -21.77
N SER A 160 4.79 -14.84 -21.82
CA SER A 160 5.89 -14.26 -22.58
C SER A 160 5.90 -14.83 -23.98
N VAL A 161 5.78 -13.97 -24.99
CA VAL A 161 5.96 -14.37 -26.39
C VAL A 161 7.44 -14.68 -26.64
N HIS A 162 8.33 -13.91 -26.01
CA HIS A 162 9.76 -14.07 -26.21
C HIS A 162 10.30 -15.41 -25.68
N LYS A 163 9.80 -15.87 -24.52
CA LYS A 163 10.26 -17.11 -23.88
C LYS A 163 9.37 -18.34 -24.12
N ASP A 164 8.21 -18.18 -24.75
CA ASP A 164 7.18 -19.21 -24.84
C ASP A 164 6.90 -19.85 -23.47
N ALA A 165 6.58 -19.01 -22.49
CA ALA A 165 6.46 -19.41 -21.09
C ALA A 165 5.40 -18.61 -20.34
N ALA A 166 4.77 -19.24 -19.36
CA ALA A 166 3.73 -18.67 -18.53
C ALA A 166 4.31 -18.16 -17.21
N TYR A 167 3.80 -17.00 -16.76
CA TYR A 167 4.23 -16.32 -15.56
C TYR A 167 3.03 -15.96 -14.68
N CYS A 168 3.30 -15.61 -13.42
CA CYS A 168 2.30 -15.08 -12.52
C CYS A 168 2.54 -13.60 -12.27
N PHE A 169 1.59 -12.78 -12.72
CA PHE A 169 1.63 -11.33 -12.57
C PHE A 169 1.73 -10.91 -11.10
N VAL A 170 0.88 -11.50 -10.27
CA VAL A 170 0.77 -11.15 -8.84
C VAL A 170 2.06 -11.51 -8.11
N CYS A 171 2.58 -12.72 -8.33
CA CYS A 171 3.82 -13.16 -7.69
C CYS A 171 5.03 -12.38 -8.20
N TYR A 172 5.07 -11.99 -9.47
CA TYR A 172 6.13 -11.11 -9.99
C TYR A 172 6.21 -9.78 -9.21
N LEU A 173 5.07 -9.20 -8.83
CA LEU A 173 5.00 -7.90 -8.15
C LEU A 173 5.33 -7.96 -6.65
N PHE A 174 4.94 -9.04 -5.96
CA PHE A 174 4.88 -9.08 -4.49
C PHE A 174 5.51 -10.30 -3.82
N LYS A 175 6.00 -11.29 -4.59
CA LYS A 175 6.68 -12.43 -3.96
C LYS A 175 8.06 -12.02 -3.50
N ASP A 176 8.37 -12.32 -2.25
CA ASP A 176 9.71 -12.14 -1.69
C ASP A 176 10.71 -13.14 -2.32
N SER A 177 11.94 -12.67 -2.54
CA SER A 177 13.01 -13.44 -3.18
C SER A 177 13.40 -14.72 -2.45
N ASP A 178 13.03 -14.83 -1.17
CA ASP A 178 13.65 -15.77 -0.24
C ASP A 178 12.96 -17.14 -0.22
N HIS A 179 11.75 -17.24 -0.81
CA HIS A 179 10.93 -18.44 -0.73
C HIS A 179 10.92 -19.23 -2.05
N GLY A 180 12.02 -19.89 -2.37
CA GLY A 180 12.10 -20.92 -3.40
C GLY A 180 11.93 -20.46 -4.86
N GLY A 181 12.58 -21.16 -5.78
CA GLY A 181 12.46 -20.91 -7.22
C GLY A 181 11.05 -21.22 -7.71
N ASP A 182 10.20 -20.20 -7.80
CA ASP A 182 8.89 -20.34 -8.42
C ASP A 182 9.05 -20.18 -9.93
N GLY A 183 8.76 -21.27 -10.66
CA GLY A 183 8.79 -21.31 -12.11
C GLY A 183 7.85 -20.30 -12.77
N PHE A 184 6.88 -19.74 -12.03
CA PHE A 184 6.01 -18.67 -12.51
C PHE A 184 6.63 -17.27 -12.42
N ILE A 185 7.80 -17.11 -11.80
CA ILE A 185 8.55 -15.85 -11.78
C ILE A 185 9.89 -16.04 -12.49
N SER A 186 10.66 -17.05 -12.10
CA SER A 186 11.97 -17.32 -12.66
C SER A 186 11.90 -18.38 -13.75
N GLY A 187 12.48 -18.10 -14.92
CA GLY A 187 12.53 -19.02 -16.06
C GLY A 187 11.22 -19.15 -16.84
N GLY A 188 10.07 -19.06 -16.16
CA GLY A 188 8.75 -19.23 -16.76
C GLY A 188 8.30 -20.70 -16.82
N PHE A 189 7.00 -20.93 -16.68
CA PHE A 189 6.41 -22.26 -16.73
C PHE A 189 6.09 -22.66 -18.17
N ARG A 190 6.63 -23.78 -18.64
CA ARG A 190 6.46 -24.25 -20.04
C ARG A 190 5.79 -25.62 -20.16
N ASN A 191 5.55 -26.32 -19.05
CA ASN A 191 5.00 -27.67 -19.07
C ASN A 191 3.47 -27.67 -19.33
N TRP A 192 3.07 -27.47 -20.59
CA TRP A 192 1.67 -27.33 -21.03
C TRP A 192 0.80 -28.57 -20.79
N ASN A 193 1.40 -29.74 -20.56
CA ASN A 193 0.67 -30.93 -20.12
C ASN A 193 0.17 -30.85 -18.68
N MET A 194 0.77 -30.01 -17.84
CA MET A 194 0.51 -29.93 -16.40
C MET A 194 -0.34 -28.70 -16.04
N LYS A 195 -1.50 -28.53 -16.68
CA LYS A 195 -2.43 -27.43 -16.39
C LYS A 195 -2.80 -27.35 -14.90
N ASP A 196 -2.87 -28.49 -14.20
CA ASP A 196 -3.17 -28.53 -12.77
C ASP A 196 -2.12 -27.80 -11.90
N ARG A 197 -0.93 -27.53 -12.42
CA ARG A 197 0.06 -26.68 -11.74
C ARG A 197 -0.41 -25.23 -11.58
N PHE A 198 -1.21 -24.71 -12.52
CA PHE A 198 -1.84 -23.39 -12.36
C PHE A 198 -2.82 -23.40 -11.17
N ARG A 199 -3.64 -24.45 -11.04
CA ARG A 199 -4.56 -24.59 -9.90
C ARG A 199 -3.83 -24.76 -8.59
N LYS A 200 -2.78 -25.58 -8.56
CA LYS A 200 -1.96 -25.77 -7.35
C LYS A 200 -1.20 -24.51 -6.94
N HIS A 201 -0.78 -23.70 -7.91
CA HIS A 201 -0.11 -22.43 -7.66
C HIS A 201 -1.01 -21.46 -6.88
N ALA A 202 -2.26 -21.28 -7.33
CA ALA A 202 -3.19 -20.33 -6.71
C ALA A 202 -4.09 -20.94 -5.62
N GLY A 203 -4.24 -22.26 -5.57
CA GLY A 203 -5.28 -22.91 -4.77
C GLY A 203 -4.92 -23.28 -3.33
N ALA A 204 -3.66 -23.18 -2.92
CA ALA A 204 -3.28 -23.45 -1.53
C ALA A 204 -3.36 -22.16 -0.69
N ILE A 205 -4.06 -22.24 0.45
CA ILE A 205 -4.35 -21.11 1.35
C ILE A 205 -3.05 -20.44 1.84
N ASN A 206 -2.01 -21.22 2.11
CA ASN A 206 -0.69 -20.73 2.55
C ASN A 206 0.33 -20.76 1.40
N SER A 207 -0.12 -20.64 0.14
CA SER A 207 0.80 -20.53 -0.99
C SER A 207 1.41 -19.13 -1.05
N ALA A 208 2.61 -19.05 -1.61
CA ALA A 208 3.23 -17.76 -1.94
C ALA A 208 2.36 -16.90 -2.87
N HIS A 209 1.48 -17.53 -3.67
CA HIS A 209 0.51 -16.81 -4.48
C HIS A 209 -0.56 -16.12 -3.64
N CYS A 210 -1.15 -16.82 -2.68
CA CYS A 210 -2.17 -16.27 -1.79
C CYS A 210 -1.64 -15.05 -1.02
N GLU A 211 -0.43 -15.17 -0.45
CA GLU A 211 0.23 -14.06 0.23
C GLU A 211 0.51 -12.87 -0.71
N ALA A 212 1.01 -13.14 -1.92
CA ALA A 212 1.23 -12.11 -2.92
C ALA A 212 -0.10 -11.47 -3.38
N GLU A 213 -1.19 -12.23 -3.43
CA GLU A 213 -2.53 -11.76 -3.78
C GLU A 213 -3.11 -10.87 -2.69
N GLU A 214 -2.90 -11.19 -1.41
CA GLU A 214 -3.24 -10.29 -0.30
C GLU A 214 -2.48 -8.96 -0.38
N LYS A 215 -1.16 -9.01 -0.59
CA LYS A 215 -0.33 -7.81 -0.79
C LYS A 215 -0.82 -6.99 -1.99
N TYR A 216 -1.10 -7.64 -3.11
CA TYR A 216 -1.67 -7.01 -4.31
C TYR A 216 -3.00 -6.32 -4.01
N ASN A 217 -3.94 -7.00 -3.34
CA ASN A 217 -5.26 -6.47 -3.01
C ASN A 217 -5.19 -5.27 -2.06
N LEU A 218 -4.27 -5.29 -1.08
CA LEU A 218 -4.02 -4.16 -0.19
C LEU A 218 -3.39 -2.98 -0.95
N PHE A 219 -2.52 -3.26 -1.92
CA PHE A 219 -1.81 -2.25 -2.69
C PHE A 219 -2.71 -1.49 -3.68
N ILE A 220 -3.65 -2.18 -4.33
CA ILE A 220 -4.58 -1.54 -5.28
C ILE A 220 -5.71 -0.75 -4.60
N LYS A 221 -5.93 -0.96 -3.30
CA LYS A 221 -7.02 -0.32 -2.57
C LYS A 221 -6.67 1.17 -2.32
N PRO A 222 -7.45 2.13 -2.82
CA PRO A 222 -7.10 3.57 -2.84
C PRO A 222 -7.14 4.30 -1.49
N LYS A 223 -7.16 3.57 -0.36
CA LYS A 223 -7.24 4.14 1.00
C LYS A 223 -6.27 3.47 1.97
N THR A 224 -5.24 2.81 1.44
CA THR A 224 -4.27 2.07 2.26
C THR A 224 -2.94 2.79 2.40
N SER A 225 -2.68 3.83 1.59
CA SER A 225 -1.42 4.57 1.72
C SER A 225 -1.43 5.45 2.97
N ILE A 226 -0.25 5.61 3.59
CA ILE A 226 -0.05 6.51 4.73
C ILE A 226 -0.46 7.94 4.36
N ARG A 227 -0.19 8.37 3.13
CA ARG A 227 -0.57 9.70 2.65
C ARG A 227 -2.09 9.89 2.65
N GLU A 228 -2.83 8.93 2.10
CA GLU A 228 -4.29 8.99 2.08
C GLU A 228 -4.89 8.88 3.47
N SER A 229 -4.36 8.01 4.34
CA SER A 229 -4.83 7.89 5.72
C SER A 229 -4.64 9.20 6.48
N VAL A 230 -3.46 9.81 6.38
CA VAL A 230 -3.15 11.13 6.97
C VAL A 230 -4.04 12.24 6.39
N ALA A 231 -4.30 12.22 5.08
CA ALA A 231 -5.16 13.21 4.43
C ALA A 231 -6.64 13.05 4.82
N SER A 232 -7.10 11.80 4.98
CA SER A 232 -8.48 11.46 5.33
C SER A 232 -8.82 11.65 6.81
N ASN A 233 -7.83 12.02 7.64
CA ASN A 233 -8.05 12.26 9.05
C ASN A 233 -9.00 13.44 9.27
N THR A 234 -9.89 13.26 10.25
CA THR A 234 -10.82 14.29 10.69
C THR A 234 -10.06 15.48 11.27
N VAL A 235 -10.70 16.65 11.24
CA VAL A 235 -10.19 17.88 11.88
C VAL A 235 -9.90 17.62 13.37
N GLU A 236 -10.78 16.87 14.04
CA GLU A 236 -10.61 16.47 15.45
C GLU A 236 -9.36 15.62 15.67
N PHE A 237 -9.10 14.64 14.79
CA PHE A 237 -7.90 13.80 14.90
C PHE A 237 -6.62 14.62 14.74
N LYS A 238 -6.60 15.54 13.76
CA LYS A 238 -5.46 16.45 13.54
C LYS A 238 -5.24 17.35 14.76
N ALA A 239 -6.31 17.91 15.32
CA ALA A 239 -6.24 18.74 16.52
C ALA A 239 -5.69 17.95 17.74
N GLN A 240 -6.18 16.72 17.97
CA GLN A 240 -5.68 15.86 19.03
C GLN A 240 -4.21 15.46 18.84
N TYR A 241 -3.80 15.15 17.60
CA TYR A 241 -2.42 14.85 17.26
C TYR A 241 -1.50 16.05 17.54
N LEU A 242 -1.87 17.25 17.09
CA LEU A 242 -1.10 18.47 17.32
C LEU A 242 -1.02 18.82 18.81
N ALA A 243 -2.12 18.65 19.56
CA ALA A 243 -2.11 18.85 21.01
C ALA A 243 -1.13 17.90 21.70
N ARG A 244 -1.16 16.61 21.36
CA ARG A 244 -0.21 15.61 21.91
C ARG A 244 1.23 15.95 21.56
N LEU A 245 1.51 16.25 20.30
CA LEU A 245 2.85 16.64 19.84
C LEU A 245 3.35 17.89 20.59
N THR A 246 2.50 18.90 20.73
CA THR A 246 2.83 20.14 21.44
C THR A 246 3.18 19.87 22.90
N TRP A 247 2.38 19.06 23.61
CA TRP A 247 2.66 18.69 24.99
C TRP A 247 3.93 17.85 25.12
N SER A 248 4.15 16.88 24.24
CA SER A 248 5.39 16.10 24.21
C SER A 248 6.61 17.02 24.04
N LEU A 249 6.56 17.99 23.13
CA LEU A 249 7.64 18.96 22.92
C LEU A 249 7.86 19.86 24.15
N LYS A 250 6.79 20.29 24.83
CA LYS A 250 6.88 21.04 26.09
C LYS A 250 7.54 20.22 27.19
N CYS A 251 7.15 18.95 27.35
CA CYS A 251 7.79 18.03 28.30
C CYS A 251 9.27 17.82 27.95
N ILE A 252 9.60 17.59 26.68
CA ILE A 252 11.00 17.45 26.23
C ILE A 252 11.81 18.69 26.59
N ARG A 253 11.30 19.89 26.26
CA ARG A 253 11.97 21.16 26.58
C ARG A 253 12.20 21.31 28.08
N PHE A 254 11.20 20.99 28.90
CA PHE A 254 11.31 21.05 30.35
C PHE A 254 12.39 20.09 30.89
N LEU A 255 12.37 18.82 30.44
CA LEU A 255 13.36 17.83 30.86
C LEU A 255 14.78 18.25 30.47
N LEU A 256 14.97 18.78 29.27
CA LEU A 256 16.27 19.29 28.81
C LEU A 256 16.74 20.50 29.62
N HIS A 257 15.85 21.45 29.92
CA HIS A 257 16.19 22.64 30.71
C HIS A 257 16.57 22.28 32.16
N GLN A 258 15.94 21.24 32.73
CA GLN A 258 16.22 20.78 34.09
C GLN A 258 17.34 19.72 34.16
N GLY A 259 17.90 19.30 33.02
CA GLY A 259 18.88 18.22 32.95
C GLY A 259 18.33 16.86 33.41
N LEU A 260 17.01 16.67 33.33
CA LEU A 260 16.33 15.44 33.74
C LEU A 260 16.41 14.38 32.65
N ALA A 261 16.57 13.12 33.07
CA ALA A 261 16.50 11.99 32.15
C ALA A 261 15.06 11.77 31.67
N PHE A 262 14.92 11.41 30.40
CA PHE A 262 13.64 11.00 29.80
C PHE A 262 13.18 9.65 30.35
N ARG A 263 14.11 8.71 30.46
CA ARG A 263 13.87 7.35 30.93
C ARG A 263 14.61 7.06 32.22
N GLY A 264 13.99 6.25 33.06
CA GLY A 264 14.59 5.70 34.28
C GLY A 264 15.51 4.54 33.93
N HIS A 265 16.38 4.18 34.88
CA HIS A 265 17.18 2.96 34.75
C HIS A 265 16.30 1.70 34.79
N ASP A 266 15.18 1.77 35.51
CA ASP A 266 14.18 0.71 35.64
C ASP A 266 12.78 1.27 35.34
N GLU A 267 12.20 0.82 34.22
CA GLU A 267 10.83 1.15 33.76
C GLU A 267 9.82 0.06 34.13
N GLY A 268 10.22 -0.91 34.95
CA GLY A 268 9.35 -1.99 35.43
C GLY A 268 8.17 -1.47 36.23
N LYS A 269 7.04 -2.20 36.22
CA LYS A 269 5.78 -1.75 36.84
C LYS A 269 5.92 -1.36 38.32
N ASP A 270 6.83 -2.00 39.04
CA ASP A 270 7.06 -1.81 40.48
C ASP A 270 8.25 -0.87 40.79
N SER A 271 8.90 -0.30 39.77
CA SER A 271 9.99 0.65 39.95
C SER A 271 9.50 1.96 40.59
N HIS A 272 10.22 2.43 41.61
CA HIS A 272 10.02 3.73 42.21
C HIS A 272 10.70 4.88 41.44
N ASN A 273 11.57 4.57 40.48
CA ASN A 273 12.38 5.54 39.75
C ASN A 273 12.22 5.38 38.22
N LYS A 274 10.96 5.38 37.78
CA LYS A 274 10.60 5.33 36.35
C LYS A 274 10.99 6.61 35.64
N GLY A 275 11.04 6.54 34.32
CA GLY A 275 11.24 7.71 33.47
C GLY A 275 10.15 8.76 33.64
N ASN A 276 10.52 10.00 33.35
CA ASN A 276 9.59 11.13 33.30
C ASN A 276 8.81 11.20 31.98
N PHE A 277 9.12 10.32 31.00
CA PHE A 277 8.56 10.32 29.65
C PHE A 277 8.18 8.93 29.10
#